data_AF-A0A3E0CSJ2-F1
#
_entry.id   AF-A0A3E0CSJ2-F1
#
_cell.length_a   1.000
_cell.length_b   1.000
_cell.length_c   1.000
_cell.angle_alpha   90.00
_cell.angle_beta   90.00
_cell.angle_gamma   90.00
#
_symmetry.space_group_name_H-M   'P 1'
#
loop_
_entity.id
_entity.type
_entity.pdbx_description
1 polymer ?
#
loop_
_entity_poly.entity_id
_entity_poly.type
_entity_poly.pdbx_seq_one_letter_code
_entity_poly.pdbx_strand_id
1 'polypeptide(L)'
;MSTVYSNEGIIHDPEHTAIAAKTIIVRQRRRKQMPALEARRAFTAIESDDDDLEAQIGTILSYPRIFGRQYWTVVRGVSIGPALWRDALEAFVRETRERNGALRNEPLPVYAENSLAMFLRDAVKA
;
A
#
# COMPACT_ATOMS: atom_id res chain seq x y z
N MET A 1 16.42 11.10 -3.07
CA MET A 1 15.94 10.19 -2.00
C MET A 1 15.01 10.98 -1.10
N SER A 2 13.79 10.50 -0.86
CA SER A 2 12.83 11.12 0.05
C SER A 2 13.39 11.20 1.48
N THR A 3 13.26 12.34 2.14
CA THR A 3 13.76 12.63 3.50
C THR A 3 13.18 11.73 4.60
N VAL A 4 12.20 10.87 4.29
CA VAL A 4 11.54 9.98 5.27
C VAL A 4 12.35 8.69 5.50
N TYR A 5 13.15 8.23 4.53
CA TYR A 5 14.00 7.02 4.67
C TYR A 5 14.97 7.12 5.86
N SER A 6 15.43 8.32 6.19
CA SER A 6 16.50 8.56 7.15
C SER A 6 16.06 8.63 8.61
N ASN A 7 14.81 8.99 8.92
CA ASN A 7 14.38 9.24 10.30
C ASN A 7 13.83 8.00 11.01
N GLU A 8 13.19 7.07 10.28
CA GLU A 8 12.64 5.84 10.87
C GLU A 8 13.49 4.58 10.57
N GLY A 9 14.54 4.73 9.76
CA GLY A 9 15.45 3.64 9.41
C GLY A 9 14.76 2.52 8.63
N ILE A 10 13.80 2.85 7.76
CA ILE A 10 13.13 1.86 6.91
C ILE A 10 14.07 1.48 5.75
N ILE A 11 14.50 0.21 5.74
CA ILE A 11 15.09 -0.43 4.56
C ILE A 11 14.00 -1.23 3.88
N HIS A 12 13.59 -0.79 2.70
CA HIS A 12 12.62 -1.48 1.87
C HIS A 12 13.31 -2.47 0.94
N ASP A 13 12.69 -3.65 0.77
CA ASP A 13 13.10 -4.66 -0.20
C ASP A 13 12.04 -4.76 -1.31
N PRO A 14 12.25 -4.05 -2.44
CA PRO A 14 11.26 -3.94 -3.50
C PRO A 14 11.02 -5.26 -4.22
N GLU A 15 12.06 -6.07 -4.44
CA GLU A 15 11.96 -7.36 -5.12
C GLU A 15 11.15 -8.36 -4.29
N HIS A 16 11.46 -8.49 -2.99
CA HIS A 16 10.71 -9.40 -2.11
C HIS A 16 9.27 -8.92 -1.90
N THR A 17 9.03 -7.61 -1.91
CA THR A 17 7.67 -7.05 -1.89
C THR A 17 6.88 -7.45 -3.14
N ALA A 18 7.46 -7.28 -4.33
CA ALA A 18 6.84 -7.66 -5.59
C ALA A 18 6.56 -9.17 -5.65
N ILE A 19 7.51 -10.01 -5.21
CA ILE A 19 7.35 -11.48 -5.14
C ILE A 19 6.21 -11.84 -4.19
N ALA A 20 6.15 -11.23 -3.00
CA ALA A 20 5.09 -11.47 -2.02
C ALA A 20 3.71 -11.10 -2.59
N ALA A 21 3.59 -9.92 -3.22
CA ALA A 21 2.35 -9.45 -3.83
C ALA A 21 1.89 -10.38 -4.97
N LYS A 22 2.78 -10.72 -5.90
CA LYS A 22 2.49 -11.65 -7.01
C LYS A 22 2.08 -13.03 -6.49
N THR A 23 2.71 -13.52 -5.43
CA THR A 23 2.36 -14.81 -4.80
C THR A 23 0.93 -14.80 -4.26
N ILE A 24 0.50 -13.71 -3.61
CA ILE A 24 -0.87 -13.55 -3.11
C ILE A 24 -1.88 -13.56 -4.27
N ILE A 25 -1.63 -12.78 -5.33
CA ILE A 25 -2.48 -12.72 -6.53
C ILE A 25 -2.66 -14.11 -7.13
N VAL A 26 -1.55 -14.83 -7.37
CA VAL A 26 -1.58 -16.19 -7.95
C VAL A 26 -2.35 -17.15 -7.05
N ARG A 27 -2.16 -17.08 -5.72
CA ARG A 27 -2.87 -17.94 -4.76
C ARG A 27 -4.37 -17.69 -4.78
N GLN A 28 -4.81 -16.44 -4.78
CA GLN A 28 -6.24 -16.10 -4.85
C GLN A 28 -6.87 -16.49 -6.17
N ARG A 29 -6.15 -16.28 -7.29
CA ARG A 29 -6.61 -16.72 -8.61
C ARG A 29 -6.78 -18.23 -8.68
N ARG A 30 -5.81 -19.01 -8.15
CA ARG A 30 -5.88 -20.48 -8.06
C ARG A 30 -7.08 -20.94 -7.24
N ARG A 31 -7.42 -20.23 -6.17
CA ARG A 31 -8.60 -20.49 -5.34
C ARG A 31 -9.92 -20.00 -5.94
N LYS A 32 -9.89 -19.42 -7.15
CA LYS A 32 -11.05 -18.80 -7.82
C LYS A 32 -11.73 -17.72 -6.97
N GLN A 33 -10.98 -17.09 -6.06
CA GLN A 33 -11.47 -16.02 -5.19
C GLN A 33 -11.51 -14.66 -5.89
N MET A 34 -10.93 -14.56 -7.10
CA MET A 34 -10.93 -13.36 -7.90
C MET A 34 -11.01 -13.65 -9.41
N PRO A 35 -11.59 -12.73 -10.23
CA PRO A 35 -11.61 -12.82 -11.68
C PRO A 35 -10.21 -12.76 -12.32
N ALA A 36 -10.06 -13.37 -13.49
CA ALA A 36 -8.79 -13.36 -14.24
C ALA A 36 -8.36 -11.93 -14.65
N LEU A 37 -9.31 -11.08 -15.03
CA LEU A 37 -9.03 -9.70 -15.43
C LEU A 37 -8.51 -8.86 -14.25
N GLU A 38 -9.10 -9.02 -13.07
CA GLU A 38 -8.67 -8.32 -11.85
C GLU A 38 -7.27 -8.79 -11.42
N ALA A 39 -7.01 -10.10 -11.48
CA ALA A 39 -5.69 -10.66 -11.19
C ALA A 39 -4.63 -10.11 -12.16
N ARG A 40 -4.95 -10.02 -13.45
CA ARG A 40 -4.04 -9.46 -14.46
C ARG A 40 -3.73 -7.99 -14.19
N ARG A 41 -4.74 -7.16 -13.90
CA ARG A 41 -4.55 -5.73 -13.58
C ARG A 41 -3.64 -5.54 -12.38
N ALA A 42 -3.90 -6.27 -11.30
CA ALA A 42 -3.07 -6.19 -10.09
C ALA A 42 -1.64 -6.66 -10.35
N PHE A 43 -1.46 -7.74 -11.13
CA PHE A 43 -0.14 -8.25 -11.46
C PHE A 43 0.67 -7.24 -12.28
N THR A 44 0.05 -6.64 -13.30
CA THR A 44 0.69 -5.60 -14.12
C THR A 44 1.01 -4.35 -13.31
N ALA A 45 0.12 -3.93 -12.40
CA ALA A 45 0.38 -2.77 -11.55
C ALA A 45 1.61 -2.95 -10.66
N ILE A 46 1.76 -4.13 -10.04
CA ILE A 46 2.95 -4.48 -9.25
C ILE A 46 4.22 -4.55 -10.10
N GLU A 47 4.12 -4.89 -11.39
CA GLU A 47 5.27 -4.88 -12.31
C GLU A 47 5.66 -3.49 -12.80
N SER A 48 4.72 -2.55 -12.81
CA SER A 48 4.96 -1.17 -13.23
C SER A 48 5.41 -0.26 -12.09
N ASP A 49 5.32 -0.71 -10.84
CA ASP A 49 5.84 0.05 -9.71
C ASP A 49 7.37 0.05 -9.75
N ASP A 50 7.94 1.25 -9.71
CA ASP A 50 9.37 1.44 -9.47
C ASP A 50 9.75 0.86 -8.08
N ASP A 51 11.05 0.70 -7.82
CA ASP A 51 11.64 0.26 -6.54
C ASP A 51 11.36 1.21 -5.35
N ASP A 52 10.38 2.10 -5.48
CA ASP A 52 9.98 3.09 -4.51
C ASP A 52 8.92 2.53 -3.54
N LEU A 53 9.20 2.66 -2.24
CA LEU A 53 8.34 2.17 -1.16
C LEU A 53 6.94 2.79 -1.20
N GLU A 54 6.86 4.11 -1.46
CA GLU A 54 5.58 4.83 -1.51
C GLU A 54 4.68 4.28 -2.61
N ALA A 55 5.24 4.12 -3.82
CA ALA A 55 4.55 3.56 -4.98
C ALA A 55 4.00 2.15 -4.69
N GLN A 56 4.84 1.25 -4.15
CA GLN A 56 4.42 -0.12 -3.88
C GLN A 56 3.33 -0.19 -2.79
N ILE A 57 3.42 0.61 -1.72
CA ILE A 57 2.36 0.67 -0.70
C ILE A 57 1.06 1.17 -1.33
N GLY A 58 1.10 2.27 -2.08
CA GLY A 58 -0.08 2.85 -2.68
C GLY A 58 -0.75 1.91 -3.69
N THR A 59 0.04 1.20 -4.50
CA THR A 59 -0.47 0.14 -5.38
C THR A 59 -1.10 -1.00 -4.59
N ILE A 60 -0.48 -1.48 -3.50
CA ILE A 60 -1.08 -2.52 -2.65
C ILE A 60 -2.44 -2.05 -2.09
N LEU A 61 -2.52 -0.80 -1.62
CA LEU A 61 -3.76 -0.21 -1.11
C LEU A 61 -4.84 -0.01 -2.17
N SER A 62 -4.46 0.09 -3.45
CA SER A 62 -5.40 0.15 -4.57
C SER A 62 -6.14 -1.17 -4.85
N TYR A 63 -5.64 -2.29 -4.33
CA TYR A 63 -6.25 -3.62 -4.48
C TYR A 63 -6.65 -4.24 -3.13
N PRO A 64 -7.55 -3.61 -2.35
CA PRO A 64 -7.90 -4.05 -1.00
C PRO A 64 -8.62 -5.41 -0.98
N ARG A 65 -9.29 -5.81 -2.07
CA ARG A 65 -9.90 -7.14 -2.20
C ARG A 65 -8.85 -8.25 -2.31
N ILE A 66 -7.66 -7.91 -2.82
CA ILE A 66 -6.56 -8.86 -3.01
C ILE A 66 -5.68 -8.89 -1.77
N PHE A 67 -5.16 -7.75 -1.35
CA PHE A 67 -4.14 -7.73 -0.29
C PHE A 67 -4.72 -7.52 1.11
N GLY A 68 -6.00 -7.19 1.20
CA GLY A 68 -6.61 -6.77 2.46
C GLY A 68 -6.14 -5.37 2.88
N ARG A 69 -6.33 -5.05 4.16
CA ARG A 69 -5.97 -3.73 4.73
C ARG A 69 -4.59 -3.72 5.39
N GLN A 70 -4.01 -4.89 5.62
CA GLN A 70 -2.73 -5.04 6.32
C GLN A 70 -1.57 -5.07 5.31
N TYR A 71 -1.39 -3.97 4.58
CA TYR A 71 -0.38 -3.87 3.52
C TYR A 71 1.05 -4.16 4.03
N TRP A 72 1.34 -3.87 5.30
CA TRP A 72 2.61 -4.20 5.96
C TRP A 72 2.91 -5.72 6.03
N THR A 73 1.93 -6.59 5.78
CA THR A 73 2.17 -8.05 5.66
C THR A 73 2.67 -8.45 4.27
N VAL A 74 2.51 -7.57 3.28
CA VAL A 74 2.94 -7.75 1.89
C VAL A 74 4.28 -7.05 1.67
N VAL A 75 4.41 -5.81 2.15
CA VAL A 75 5.63 -5.01 2.04
C VAL A 75 6.76 -5.63 2.85
N ARG A 76 7.90 -5.86 2.20
CA ARG A 76 9.09 -6.50 2.74
C ARG A 76 10.21 -5.49 2.96
N GLY A 77 10.99 -5.75 4.00
CA GLY A 77 12.02 -4.83 4.47
C GLY A 77 12.28 -5.02 5.94
N VAL A 78 12.97 -4.06 6.53
CA VAL A 78 13.33 -4.04 7.95
C VAL A 78 13.39 -2.59 8.46
N SER A 79 13.09 -2.37 9.74
CA SER A 79 13.39 -1.11 10.41
C SER A 79 14.69 -1.27 11.21
N ILE A 80 15.58 -0.29 11.07
CA ILE A 80 16.84 -0.18 11.85
C ILE A 80 16.61 0.63 13.15
N GLY A 81 15.43 1.24 13.32
CA GLY A 81 15.08 2.06 14.46
C GLY A 81 14.50 1.28 15.65
N PRO A 82 14.14 1.99 16.75
CA PRO A 82 13.47 1.39 17.90
C PRO A 82 12.02 0.99 17.61
N ALA A 83 11.46 1.44 16.49
CA ALA A 83 10.09 1.14 16.08
C ALA A 83 10.00 -0.26 15.46
N LEU A 84 8.88 -0.95 15.70
CA LEU A 84 8.57 -2.17 14.96
C LEU A 84 8.32 -1.82 13.49
N TRP A 85 8.67 -2.74 12.58
CA TRP A 85 8.51 -2.55 11.12
C TRP A 85 7.12 -2.05 10.71
N ARG A 86 6.08 -2.64 11.32
CA ARG A 86 4.69 -2.24 11.10
C ARG A 86 4.46 -0.77 11.46
N ASP A 87 4.90 -0.37 12.65
CA ASP A 87 4.62 0.96 13.19
C ASP A 87 5.37 2.03 12.39
N ALA A 88 6.59 1.72 11.94
CA ALA A 88 7.34 2.55 11.00
C ALA A 88 6.59 2.70 9.65
N LEU A 89 6.11 1.60 9.07
CA LEU A 89 5.30 1.70 7.83
C LEU A 89 3.99 2.48 8.02
N GLU A 90 3.33 2.37 9.17
CA GLU A 90 2.12 3.14 9.48
C GLU A 90 2.43 4.63 9.64
N ALA A 91 3.52 4.97 10.33
CA ALA A 91 3.97 6.35 10.49
C ALA A 91 4.38 6.97 9.14
N PHE A 92 5.17 6.25 8.32
CA PHE A 92 5.50 6.65 6.95
C PHE A 92 4.25 7.00 6.13
N VAL A 93 3.23 6.13 6.14
CA VAL A 93 1.99 6.35 5.38
C VAL A 93 1.23 7.55 5.92
N ARG A 94 1.12 7.70 7.24
CA ARG A 94 0.45 8.84 7.86
C ARG A 94 1.12 10.15 7.47
N GLU A 95 2.43 10.26 7.66
CA GLU A 95 3.18 11.48 7.35
C GLU A 95 3.15 11.82 5.85
N THR A 96 3.25 10.80 4.99
CA THR A 96 3.17 10.98 3.54
C THR A 96 1.79 11.48 3.13
N ARG A 97 0.71 10.93 3.70
CA ARG A 97 -0.65 11.43 3.45
C ARG A 97 -0.90 12.81 4.02
N GLU A 98 -0.37 13.14 5.19
CA GLU A 98 -0.47 14.49 5.75
C GLU A 98 0.20 15.53 4.84
N ARG A 99 1.32 15.16 4.20
CA ARG A 99 2.05 16.01 3.27
C ARG A 99 1.41 16.09 1.88
N ASN A 100 1.01 14.96 1.32
CA ASN A 100 0.65 14.82 -0.09
C ASN A 100 -0.87 14.63 -0.32
N GLY A 101 -1.66 14.39 0.73
CA GLY A 101 -3.08 14.04 0.67
C GLY A 101 -3.36 12.55 0.43
N ALA A 102 -2.50 11.86 -0.32
CA ALA A 102 -2.55 10.41 -0.58
C ALA A 102 -1.14 9.88 -0.91
N LEU A 103 -0.98 8.56 -0.93
CA LEU A 103 0.23 7.92 -1.47
C LEU A 103 0.21 7.90 -3.01
N ARG A 104 1.39 7.78 -3.63
CA ARG A 104 1.53 7.46 -5.06
C ARG A 104 0.70 6.21 -5.42
N ASN A 105 -0.20 6.33 -6.40
CA ASN A 105 -1.13 5.29 -6.89
C ASN A 105 -2.27 4.89 -5.93
N GLU A 106 -2.35 5.48 -4.73
CA GLU A 106 -3.49 5.23 -3.87
C GLU A 106 -4.78 5.85 -4.47
N PRO A 107 -5.89 5.09 -4.58
CA PRO A 107 -7.11 5.60 -5.17
C PRO A 107 -7.67 6.76 -4.32
N LEU A 108 -8.15 7.81 -5.01
CA LEU A 108 -8.87 8.93 -4.40
C LEU A 108 -10.39 8.77 -4.63
N PRO A 109 -11.25 8.99 -3.61
CA PRO A 109 -10.89 9.25 -2.22
C PRO A 109 -10.16 8.04 -1.62
N VAL A 110 -9.13 8.33 -0.82
CA VAL A 110 -8.56 7.33 0.09
C VAL A 110 -9.78 6.81 0.84
N TYR A 111 -10.11 5.52 0.66
CA TYR A 111 -11.38 4.87 1.04
C TYR A 111 -12.51 4.92 -0.02
N ALA A 112 -12.87 3.75 -0.56
CA ALA A 112 -13.88 3.52 -1.61
C ALA A 112 -15.24 4.24 -1.43
N GLU A 113 -15.88 4.51 -2.58
CA GLU A 113 -16.90 5.51 -2.96
C GLU A 113 -18.13 5.76 -2.05
N ASN A 114 -18.36 5.01 -0.96
CA ASN A 114 -19.50 5.18 -0.04
C ASN A 114 -19.10 5.16 1.45
N SER A 115 -17.86 5.52 1.79
CA SER A 115 -17.38 5.40 3.17
C SER A 115 -17.88 6.52 4.09
N LEU A 116 -18.21 6.17 5.35
CA LEU A 116 -18.55 7.12 6.41
C LEU A 116 -17.42 8.14 6.67
N ALA A 117 -16.16 7.80 6.36
CA ALA A 117 -15.03 8.72 6.45
C ALA A 117 -15.07 9.83 5.39
N MET A 118 -15.70 9.57 4.23
CA MET A 118 -16.06 10.60 3.25
C MET A 118 -17.16 11.51 3.81
N PHE A 119 -18.21 10.91 4.38
CA PHE A 119 -19.33 11.67 4.96
C PHE A 119 -18.94 12.50 6.20
N LEU A 120 -18.11 11.99 7.09
CA LEU A 120 -17.69 12.70 8.31
C LEU A 120 -16.68 13.82 8.01
N ARG A 121 -15.95 13.75 6.89
CA ARG A 121 -15.10 14.86 6.43
C ARG A 121 -15.93 16.01 5.84
N ASP A 122 -17.02 15.72 5.14
CA ASP A 122 -17.93 16.73 4.59
C ASP A 122 -18.81 17.39 5.66
N ALA A 123 -19.20 16.64 6.71
CA ALA A 123 -19.96 17.17 7.83
C ALA A 123 -19.20 18.17 8.72
N VAL A 124 -17.87 18.21 8.65
CA VAL A 124 -17.02 19.12 9.44
C VAL A 124 -16.78 20.47 8.71
N LYS A 125 -17.25 20.61 7.47
CA LYS A 125 -17.12 21.85 6.65
C LYS A 125 -18.44 22.62 6.44
N ALA A 126 -19.57 22.11 6.92
CA ALA A 126 -20.89 22.74 6.93
C ALA A 126 -21.20 23.30 8.33
#